data_AF-A0A1L9BBJ5-F1
#
_entry.id   AF-A0A1L9BBJ5-F1
#
_cell.length_a   1.000
_cell.length_b   1.000
_cell.length_c   1.000
_cell.angle_alpha   90.00
_cell.angle_beta   90.00
_cell.angle_gamma   90.00
#
_symmetry.space_group_name_H-M   'P 1'
#
loop_
_entity.id
_entity.type
_entity.pdbx_description
1 polymer ?
#
loop_
_entity_poly.entity_id
_entity_poly.type
_entity_poly.pdbx_seq_one_letter_code
_entity_poly.pdbx_strand_id
1 'polypeptide(L)' 'MPLDYYEDDDDKGSAGRGGRKDFDCPECSANNPLDDALADGQEVLCNYCGCSFLVKATDDGRFKFREI' A
#
# COMPACT_ATOMS: atom_id res chain seq x y z
N MET A 1 5.04 36.19 -4.46
CA MET A 1 5.26 34.80 -4.90
C MET A 1 4.17 33.92 -4.31
N PRO A 2 3.79 32.87 -5.04
CA PRO A 2 2.57 32.07 -4.89
C PRO A 2 2.70 31.11 -3.71
N LEU A 3 1.58 30.57 -3.23
CA LEU A 3 1.47 29.16 -2.85
C LEU A 3 0.00 28.80 -2.85
N ASP A 4 -0.41 28.26 -3.98
CA ASP A 4 -1.73 27.71 -4.24
C ASP A 4 -2.00 26.55 -3.28
N TYR A 5 -3.18 26.63 -2.68
CA TYR A 5 -3.86 25.65 -1.84
C TYR A 5 -3.72 24.22 -2.41
N TYR A 6 -2.87 23.38 -1.81
CA TYR A 6 -3.06 21.93 -1.86
C TYR A 6 -3.82 21.54 -0.59
N GLU A 7 -5.14 21.64 -0.66
CA GLU A 7 -6.04 20.79 0.13
C GLU A 7 -5.88 19.36 -0.38
N ASP A 8 -4.91 18.63 0.17
CA ASP A 8 -4.91 17.16 0.14
C ASP A 8 -5.34 16.71 1.54
N ASP A 9 -6.66 16.77 1.70
CA ASP A 9 -7.43 16.09 2.73
C ASP A 9 -7.10 14.58 2.66
N ASP A 10 -6.91 13.96 3.83
CA ASP A 10 -6.74 12.51 4.01
C ASP A 10 -5.42 11.86 3.53
N ASP A 11 -4.35 11.96 4.33
CA ASP A 11 -3.63 10.73 4.70
C ASP A 11 -3.02 10.84 6.11
N LYS A 12 -3.89 10.82 7.11
CA LYS A 12 -3.52 10.27 8.42
C LYS A 12 -3.69 8.75 8.37
N GLY A 13 -2.93 8.07 7.51
CA GLY A 13 -2.76 6.63 7.53
C GLY A 13 -2.18 6.19 8.86
N SER A 14 -3.06 5.78 9.78
CA SER A 14 -2.84 5.08 11.03
C SER A 14 -1.44 4.45 11.19
N ALA A 15 -0.48 5.19 11.74
CA ALA A 15 0.83 4.72 12.17
C ALA A 15 0.74 3.82 13.43
N GLY A 16 -0.04 2.74 13.32
CA GLY A 16 -0.27 1.76 14.37
C GLY A 16 0.67 0.56 14.21
N ARG A 17 1.76 0.56 14.99
CA ARG A 17 2.50 -0.64 15.45
C ARG A 17 2.86 -1.68 14.36
N GLY A 18 4.02 -1.52 13.73
CA GLY A 18 4.73 -2.62 13.06
C GLY A 18 3.96 -3.26 11.90
N GLY A 19 3.46 -2.44 10.97
CA GLY A 19 2.82 -2.92 9.75
C GLY A 19 3.77 -3.77 8.90
N ARG A 20 3.19 -4.68 8.12
CA ARG A 20 3.94 -5.57 7.21
C ARG A 20 4.68 -4.72 6.19
N LYS A 21 6.00 -4.91 6.09
CA LYS A 21 6.89 -4.23 5.12
C LYS A 21 7.15 -5.09 3.89
N ASP A 22 6.26 -6.02 3.60
CA ASP A 22 6.36 -6.90 2.47
C ASP A 22 4.96 -7.36 2.08
N PHE A 23 4.81 -7.71 0.80
CA PHE A 23 3.61 -8.34 0.30
C PHE A 23 3.94 -9.45 -0.68
N ASP A 24 3.15 -10.51 -0.65
CA ASP A 24 3.22 -11.57 -1.66
C ASP A 24 2.28 -11.22 -2.82
N CYS A 25 2.83 -11.21 -4.03
CA CYS A 25 2.05 -10.93 -5.24
C CYS A 25 1.05 -12.07 -5.49
N PRO A 26 -0.26 -11.81 -5.59
CA PRO A 26 -1.26 -12.85 -5.81
C PRO A 26 -1.17 -13.50 -7.21
N GLU A 27 -0.55 -12.82 -8.19
CA GLU A 27 -0.41 -13.32 -9.55
C GLU A 27 0.79 -14.27 -9.72
N CYS A 28 1.98 -13.85 -9.28
CA CYS A 28 3.20 -14.63 -9.46
C CYS A 28 3.72 -15.30 -8.19
N SER A 29 3.06 -15.11 -7.04
CA SER A 29 3.46 -15.60 -5.71
C SER A 29 4.86 -15.14 -5.27
N ALA A 30 5.41 -14.09 -5.88
CA ALA A 30 6.70 -13.53 -5.50
C ALA A 30 6.56 -12.61 -4.29
N ASN A 31 7.50 -12.70 -3.35
CA ASN A 31 7.57 -11.82 -2.20
C ASN A 31 8.22 -10.48 -2.59
N ASN A 32 7.49 -9.39 -2.42
CA ASN A 32 7.98 -8.02 -2.61
C ASN A 32 8.26 -7.35 -1.26
N PRO A 33 9.55 -7.16 -0.91
CA PRO A 33 9.91 -6.30 0.21
C PRO A 33 9.65 -4.83 -0.13
N LEU A 34 9.19 -4.08 0.86
CA LEU A 34 8.90 -2.65 0.83
C LEU A 34 9.77 -1.93 1.89
N ASP A 35 10.09 -0.66 1.63
CA ASP A 35 10.84 0.15 2.59
C ASP A 35 9.93 0.63 3.74
N ASP A 36 8.72 1.03 3.38
CA ASP A 36 7.66 1.45 4.30
C ASP A 36 6.65 0.32 4.57
N ALA A 37 5.88 0.47 5.64
CA ALA A 37 4.83 -0.48 5.99
C ALA A 37 3.64 -0.32 5.06
N LEU A 38 2.96 -1.43 4.74
CA LEU A 38 1.71 -1.40 3.99
C LEU A 38 0.68 -0.52 4.71
N ALA A 39 0.13 0.44 3.98
CA ALA A 39 -0.99 1.27 4.39
C ALA A 39 -2.27 0.90 3.64
N ASP A 40 -3.43 1.19 4.26
CA ASP A 40 -4.71 1.09 3.55
C ASP A 40 -4.77 2.11 2.41
N GLY A 41 -5.31 1.73 1.26
CA GLY A 41 -5.40 2.59 0.08
C GLY A 41 -4.10 2.76 -0.70
N GLN A 42 -2.98 2.20 -0.22
CA GLN A 42 -1.70 2.28 -0.91
C GLN A 42 -1.70 1.46 -2.20
N GLU A 43 -1.13 2.00 -3.27
CA GLU A 43 -0.85 1.25 -4.49
C GLU A 43 0.57 0.65 -4.43
N VAL A 44 0.68 -0.66 -4.67
CA VAL A 44 1.95 -1.39 -4.69
C VAL A 44 2.17 -2.05 -6.05
N LEU A 45 3.40 -1.97 -6.56
CA LEU A 45 3.80 -2.59 -7.81
C LEU A 45 4.61 -3.85 -7.52
N CYS A 46 4.29 -4.96 -8.19
CA CYS A 46 5.11 -6.15 -8.14
C CYS A 46 6.35 -5.98 -9.03
N ASN A 47 7.54 -5.95 -8.42
CA ASN A 47 8.81 -5.80 -9.16
C ASN A 47 9.22 -7.04 -9.97
N TYR A 48 8.47 -8.15 -9.88
CA TYR A 48 8.77 -9.40 -10.59
C TYR A 48 7.89 -9.59 -11.83
N CYS A 49 6.57 -9.46 -11.69
CA CYS A 49 5.64 -9.61 -12.82
C CYS A 49 5.16 -8.28 -13.42
N GLY A 50 5.32 -7.16 -12.71
CA GLY A 50 4.86 -5.85 -13.15
C GLY A 50 3.38 -5.54 -12.90
N CYS A 51 2.64 -6.41 -12.19
CA CYS A 51 1.25 -6.14 -11.82
C CYS A 51 1.16 -5.11 -10.69
N SER A 52 0.18 -4.22 -10.77
CA SER A 52 -0.12 -3.21 -9.75
C SER A 52 -1.32 -3.65 -8.91
N PHE A 53 -1.26 -3.40 -7.60
CA PHE A 53 -2.32 -3.78 -6.67
C PHE A 53 -2.67 -2.64 -5.71
N LEU A 54 -3.95 -2.44 -5.47
CA LEU A 54 -4.45 -1.60 -4.39
C LEU A 54 -4.50 -2.41 -3.10
N VAL A 55 -3.81 -1.91 -2.07
CA VAL A 55 -3.80 -2.44 -0.72
C VAL A 55 -5.07 -2.01 -0.01
N LYS A 56 -5.78 -2.97 0.56
CA LYS A 56 -6.98 -2.74 1.37
C LYS A 56 -6.81 -3.40 2.73
N ALA A 57 -6.65 -2.60 3.77
CA ALA A 57 -6.66 -3.07 5.14
C ALA A 57 -8.08 -3.57 5.49
N THR A 58 -8.13 -4.62 6.29
CA THR A 58 -9.38 -5.17 6.82
C THR A 58 -9.35 -5.07 8.33
N ASP A 59 -10.52 -4.99 8.96
CA ASP A 59 -10.67 -4.87 10.41
C ASP A 59 -10.07 -6.04 11.20
N ASP A 60 -9.82 -7.18 10.52
CA ASP A 60 -9.12 -8.37 11.07
C ASP A 60 -7.59 -8.19 11.14
N GLY A 61 -7.06 -7.04 10.74
CA GLY A 61 -5.61 -6.76 10.67
C GLY A 61 -4.91 -7.43 9.48
N ARG A 62 -5.67 -7.93 8.50
CA ARG A 62 -5.13 -8.49 7.25
C ARG A 62 -5.19 -7.45 6.13
N PHE A 63 -4.24 -7.54 5.21
CA PHE A 63 -4.28 -6.78 3.95
C PHE A 63 -4.80 -7.65 2.83
N LYS A 64 -5.72 -7.09 2.03
CA LYS A 64 -6.16 -7.64 0.75
C LYS A 64 -5.53 -6.83 -0.38
N PHE A 65 -5.19 -7.49 -1.47
CA PHE A 65 -4.60 -6.88 -2.66
C PHE A 65 -5.57 -7.06 -3.82
N ARG A 66 -5.90 -5.97 -4.51
CA ARG A 66 -6.78 -5.99 -5.68
C ARG A 66 -6.01 -5.45 -6.88
N GLU A 67 -5.95 -6.21 -7.96
CA GLU A 67 -5.31 -5.76 -9.21
C GLU A 67 -6.04 -4.54 -9.79
N ILE A 68 -5.28 -3.61 -10.35
CA ILE A 68 -5.74 -2.34 -10.96
C ILE A 68 -5.21 -2.16 -12.37
#